data_AF-J1QGF9-F1
#
_entry.id   AF-J1QGF9-F1
#
_cell.length_a   1.000
_cell.length_b   1.000
_cell.length_c   1.000
_cell.angle_alpha   90.00
_cell.angle_beta   90.00
_cell.angle_gamma   90.00
#
_symmetry.space_group_name_H-M   'P 1'
#
loop_
_entity.id
_entity.type
_entity.pdbx_description
1 polymer ?
#
loop_
_entity_poly.entity_id
_entity_poly.type
_entity_poly.pdbx_seq_one_letter_code
_entity_poly.pdbx_strand_id
1 'polypeptide(L)'
;MAMAVIEGNIFTSKAQTLVNTVNCEGIMGAGIALECRLRYPDMFSRYQQFCADKQLAPGKLWLYKAADRWILNFPTKLQWKYPSKLVYLEQGLANFGQTFAQRGIRSIAFPLLGADRGGLAPEQVLTLMQNTLKPVAEHIDVEIYLYRPDVSDELFGRFAQQLQQLDAQQLKLQTGITLKRLETIQQAVSSGRYAQINQLADLPGIGLKTLEQVFQFCQQPPPENISLF
;
A
#
# COMPACT_ATOMS: atom_id res chain seq x y z
N MET A 1 -23.80 9.46 7.40
CA MET A 1 -22.53 8.92 6.86
C MET A 1 -22.40 7.49 7.33
N ALA A 2 -21.73 6.65 6.55
CA ALA A 2 -21.84 5.19 6.66
C ALA A 2 -20.48 4.55 6.98
N MET A 3 -20.52 3.45 7.74
CA MET A 3 -19.41 2.52 7.88
C MET A 3 -19.74 1.26 7.09
N ALA A 4 -18.86 0.86 6.18
CA ALA A 4 -19.01 -0.35 5.37
C ALA A 4 -17.84 -1.31 5.62
N VAL A 5 -18.14 -2.62 5.67
CA VAL A 5 -17.13 -3.68 5.64
C VAL A 5 -17.13 -4.26 4.23
N ILE A 6 -15.98 -4.26 3.57
CA ILE A 6 -15.84 -4.59 2.16
C ILE A 6 -14.79 -5.69 2.01
N GLU A 7 -15.13 -6.77 1.31
CA GLU A 7 -14.13 -7.73 0.85
C GLU A 7 -13.49 -7.22 -0.44
N GLY A 8 -12.17 -7.02 -0.46
CA GLY A 8 -11.53 -6.51 -1.65
C GLY A 8 -10.08 -6.05 -1.48
N ASN A 9 -9.64 -5.31 -2.48
CA ASN A 9 -8.37 -4.60 -2.48
C ASN A 9 -8.63 -3.13 -2.12
N ILE A 10 -8.07 -2.64 -1.01
CA ILE A 10 -8.24 -1.26 -0.54
C ILE A 10 -7.89 -0.20 -1.59
N PHE A 11 -7.00 -0.52 -2.54
CA PHE A 11 -6.61 0.41 -3.59
C PHE A 11 -7.73 0.68 -4.61
N THR A 12 -8.80 -0.12 -4.63
CA THR A 12 -10.01 0.14 -5.44
C THR A 12 -10.96 1.16 -4.80
N SER A 13 -10.77 1.47 -3.51
CA SER A 13 -11.56 2.46 -2.79
C SER A 13 -11.51 3.83 -3.47
N LYS A 14 -12.66 4.51 -3.48
CA LYS A 14 -12.80 5.89 -3.92
C LYS A 14 -12.69 6.89 -2.75
N ALA A 15 -12.36 6.41 -1.54
CA ALA A 15 -12.13 7.26 -0.39
C ALA A 15 -10.94 8.21 -0.63
N GLN A 16 -11.05 9.44 -0.09
CA GLN A 16 -10.01 10.45 -0.19
C GLN A 16 -8.69 9.99 0.46
N THR A 17 -8.80 9.27 1.57
CA THR A 17 -7.65 8.82 2.37
C THR A 17 -7.62 7.30 2.46
N LEU A 18 -6.48 6.67 2.17
CA LEU A 18 -6.25 5.27 2.51
C LEU A 18 -5.31 5.15 3.70
N VAL A 19 -5.54 4.15 4.53
CA VAL A 19 -4.65 3.84 5.64
C VAL A 19 -3.57 2.85 5.20
N ASN A 20 -2.31 3.23 5.43
CA ASN A 20 -1.15 2.36 5.26
C ASN A 20 -0.68 1.88 6.64
N THR A 21 -0.66 0.57 6.88
CA THR A 21 -0.12 0.03 8.13
C THR A 21 1.40 -0.04 8.07
N VAL A 22 2.09 0.65 8.96
CA VAL A 22 3.55 0.77 8.97
C VAL A 22 4.18 0.29 10.28
N ASN A 23 5.49 0.06 10.26
CA ASN A 23 6.30 -0.04 11.48
C ASN A 23 7.03 1.28 11.78
N CYS A 24 7.83 1.30 12.83
CA CYS A 24 8.60 2.48 13.23
C CYS A 24 10.10 2.38 12.85
N GLU A 25 10.50 1.41 12.02
CA GLU A 25 11.89 1.15 11.62
C GLU A 25 12.20 1.55 10.16
N GLY A 26 11.26 2.18 9.46
CA GLY A 26 11.50 2.66 8.10
C GLY A 26 11.45 1.55 7.05
N ILE A 27 10.79 0.41 7.33
CA ILE A 27 10.75 -0.75 6.43
C ILE A 27 9.35 -0.95 5.85
N MET A 28 9.22 -0.85 4.53
CA MET A 28 8.00 -1.22 3.79
C MET A 28 8.36 -2.34 2.80
N GLY A 29 8.35 -3.58 3.29
CA GLY A 29 8.88 -4.73 2.54
C GLY A 29 7.84 -5.70 1.99
N ALA A 30 6.58 -5.64 2.45
CA ALA A 30 5.53 -6.54 2.00
C ALA A 30 4.12 -5.97 2.27
N GLY A 31 3.09 -6.64 1.75
CA GLY A 31 1.68 -6.31 1.98
C GLY A 31 1.30 -4.93 1.47
N ILE A 32 0.38 -4.26 2.17
CA ILE A 32 -0.06 -2.90 1.83
C ILE A 32 1.07 -1.86 1.91
N ALA A 33 2.02 -2.04 2.84
CA ALA A 33 3.15 -1.13 2.98
C ALA A 33 4.03 -1.14 1.71
N LEU A 34 4.26 -2.32 1.12
CA LEU A 34 4.99 -2.43 -0.14
C LEU A 34 4.24 -1.78 -1.30
N GLU A 35 2.93 -1.99 -1.41
CA GLU A 35 2.10 -1.28 -2.40
C GLU A 35 2.23 0.25 -2.26
N CYS A 36 2.13 0.77 -1.04
CA CYS A 36 2.29 2.20 -0.76
C CYS A 36 3.70 2.71 -1.12
N ARG A 37 4.74 1.92 -0.85
CA ARG A 37 6.12 2.25 -1.22
C ARG A 37 6.30 2.34 -2.74
N LEU A 38 5.73 1.39 -3.48
CA LEU A 38 5.81 1.37 -4.95
C LEU A 38 5.03 2.55 -5.56
N ARG A 39 3.83 2.81 -5.05
CA ARG A 39 2.93 3.88 -5.55
C ARG A 39 3.42 5.28 -5.23
N TYR A 40 4.08 5.46 -4.09
CA TYR A 40 4.44 6.77 -3.56
C TYR A 40 5.89 6.76 -3.03
N PRO A 41 6.90 6.72 -3.92
CA PRO A 41 8.31 6.65 -3.52
C PRO A 41 8.74 7.83 -2.62
N ASP A 42 8.27 9.04 -2.91
CA ASP A 42 8.55 10.24 -2.08
C ASP A 42 7.99 10.11 -0.66
N MET A 43 6.80 9.49 -0.51
CA MET A 43 6.24 9.19 0.81
C MET A 43 7.20 8.25 1.56
N PHE A 44 7.66 7.19 0.90
CA PHE A 44 8.53 6.20 1.51
C PHE A 44 9.85 6.82 1.98
N SER A 45 10.49 7.67 1.16
CA SER A 45 11.71 8.37 1.56
C SER A 45 11.52 9.25 2.79
N ARG A 46 10.41 10.00 2.88
CA ARG A 46 10.09 10.81 4.07
C ARG A 46 9.75 9.94 5.29
N TYR A 47 9.03 8.84 5.09
CA TYR A 47 8.75 7.87 6.14
C TYR A 47 10.03 7.31 6.76
N GLN A 48 11.02 6.95 5.94
CA GLN A 48 12.32 6.48 6.42
C GLN A 48 13.00 7.52 7.30
N GLN A 49 12.98 8.79 6.89
CA GLN A 49 13.53 9.89 7.68
C GLN A 49 12.80 10.05 9.02
N PHE A 50 11.46 10.03 9.03
CA PHE A 50 10.71 10.11 10.28
C PHE A 50 10.95 8.93 11.23
N CYS A 51 11.20 7.73 10.70
CA CYS A 51 11.61 6.59 11.51
C CYS A 51 13.03 6.75 12.07
N ALA A 52 13.99 7.19 11.24
CA ALA A 52 15.37 7.45 11.68
C ALA A 52 15.41 8.50 12.80
N ASP A 53 14.59 9.54 12.67
CA ASP A 53 14.46 10.62 13.65
C ASP A 53 13.55 10.26 14.85
N LYS A 54 13.05 9.01 14.92
CA LYS A 54 12.15 8.51 15.98
C LYS A 54 10.86 9.34 16.16
N GLN A 55 10.39 9.94 15.08
CA GLN A 55 9.17 10.76 15.08
C GLN A 55 7.90 9.90 15.00
N LEU A 56 8.00 8.68 14.47
CA LEU A 56 6.91 7.72 14.42
C LEU A 56 6.93 6.75 15.60
N ALA A 57 5.74 6.53 16.17
CA ALA A 57 5.46 5.57 17.24
C ALA A 57 3.98 5.18 17.17
N PRO A 58 3.55 4.07 17.78
CA PRO A 58 2.13 3.79 18.00
C PRO A 58 1.39 5.01 18.56
N GLY A 59 0.22 5.31 18.00
CA GLY A 59 -0.55 6.52 18.31
C GLY A 59 -0.11 7.80 17.58
N LYS A 60 1.05 7.83 16.92
CA LYS A 60 1.51 8.97 16.11
C LYS A 60 1.28 8.70 14.63
N LEU A 61 0.18 9.25 14.11
CA LEU A 61 -0.20 9.10 12.72
C LEU A 61 0.49 10.14 11.83
N TRP A 62 0.84 9.74 10.61
CA TRP A 62 1.36 10.68 9.62
C TRP A 62 0.54 10.67 8.33
N LEU A 63 -0.04 11.82 8.01
CA LEU A 63 -0.82 12.02 6.78
C LEU A 63 0.08 12.55 5.65
N TYR A 64 0.25 11.75 4.61
CA TYR A 64 0.86 12.15 3.35
C TYR A 64 -0.23 12.55 2.35
N LYS A 65 -0.06 13.69 1.68
CA LYS A 65 -1.03 14.22 0.70
C LYS A 65 -0.42 14.16 -0.69
N ALA A 66 -0.76 13.13 -1.46
CA ALA A 66 -0.42 13.08 -2.87
C ALA A 66 -1.49 13.80 -3.71
N ALA A 67 -1.21 14.00 -5.00
CA ALA A 67 -2.13 14.66 -5.93
C ALA A 67 -3.37 13.82 -6.23
N ASP A 68 -3.21 12.50 -6.33
CA ASP A 68 -4.27 11.52 -6.60
C ASP A 68 -5.04 11.12 -5.33
N ARG A 69 -4.34 10.90 -4.22
CA ARG A 69 -4.95 10.39 -2.98
C ARG A 69 -4.11 10.69 -1.73
N TRP A 70 -4.75 10.70 -0.56
CA TRP A 70 -4.04 10.84 0.71
C TRP A 70 -3.73 9.48 1.33
N ILE A 71 -2.59 9.38 2.02
CA ILE A 71 -2.15 8.16 2.69
C ILE A 71 -1.90 8.46 4.16
N LEU A 72 -2.71 7.85 5.03
CA LEU A 72 -2.53 7.90 6.48
C LEU A 72 -1.63 6.74 6.92
N ASN A 73 -0.38 7.03 7.19
CA ASN A 73 0.57 6.06 7.74
C ASN A 73 0.25 5.83 9.22
N PHE A 74 -0.16 4.61 9.52
CA PHE A 74 -0.65 4.17 10.81
C PHE A 74 0.32 3.15 11.41
N PRO A 75 1.12 3.53 12.42
CA PRO A 75 2.04 2.61 13.07
C PRO A 75 1.31 1.51 13.85
N THR A 76 1.27 0.31 13.28
CA THR A 76 0.82 -0.92 13.96
C THR A 76 2.00 -1.75 14.47
N LYS A 77 3.19 -1.47 13.90
CA LYS A 77 4.51 -2.05 14.14
C LYS A 77 5.40 -1.21 15.05
N LEU A 78 6.06 -1.73 16.09
CA LEU A 78 7.32 -1.10 16.53
C LEU A 78 8.44 -1.53 15.57
N GLN A 79 8.81 -2.81 15.65
CA GLN A 79 9.73 -3.44 14.71
C GLN A 79 8.98 -4.30 13.72
N TRP A 80 9.47 -4.38 12.49
CA TRP A 80 8.77 -5.11 11.42
C TRP A 80 8.71 -6.63 11.66
N LYS A 81 9.64 -7.20 12.43
CA LYS A 81 9.74 -8.65 12.71
C LYS A 81 8.85 -9.15 13.85
N TYR A 82 8.41 -8.29 14.77
CA TYR A 82 7.60 -8.68 15.93
C TYR A 82 6.11 -8.56 15.65
N PRO A 83 5.19 -9.24 16.35
CA PRO A 83 3.75 -9.09 16.12
C PRO A 83 3.24 -7.69 16.46
N SER A 84 2.05 -7.37 15.93
CA SER A 84 1.27 -6.18 16.33
C SER A 84 0.68 -6.38 17.73
N LYS A 85 0.21 -5.30 18.36
CA LYS A 85 -0.49 -5.34 19.64
C LYS A 85 -1.76 -4.50 19.56
N LEU A 86 -2.85 -4.95 20.20
CA LEU A 86 -4.12 -4.20 20.23
C LEU A 86 -3.93 -2.78 20.76
N VAL A 87 -3.10 -2.59 21.78
CA VAL A 87 -2.79 -1.26 22.35
C VAL A 87 -2.26 -0.28 21.30
N TYR A 88 -1.53 -0.75 20.28
CA TYR A 88 -1.03 0.13 19.21
C TYR A 88 -2.18 0.62 18.31
N LEU A 89 -3.15 -0.25 18.06
CA LEU A 89 -4.35 0.05 17.27
C LEU A 89 -5.26 1.01 18.04
N GLU A 90 -5.50 0.74 19.31
CA GLU A 90 -6.29 1.60 20.20
C GLU A 90 -5.72 3.03 20.23
N GLN A 91 -4.40 3.16 20.45
CA GLN A 91 -3.73 4.46 20.45
C GLN A 91 -3.87 5.20 19.11
N GLY A 92 -3.66 4.50 17.99
CA GLY A 92 -3.77 5.11 16.67
C GLY A 92 -5.22 5.48 16.30
N LEU A 93 -6.19 4.63 16.61
CA LEU A 93 -7.61 4.89 16.34
C LEU A 93 -8.14 6.03 17.20
N ALA A 94 -7.73 6.10 18.47
CA ALA A 94 -8.07 7.22 19.35
C ALA A 94 -7.50 8.54 18.82
N ASN A 95 -6.22 8.57 18.42
CA ASN A 95 -5.62 9.76 17.80
C ASN A 95 -6.35 10.16 16.51
N PHE A 96 -6.68 9.19 15.66
CA PHE A 96 -7.42 9.44 14.43
C PHE A 96 -8.79 10.08 14.73
N GLY A 97 -9.59 9.48 15.62
CA GLY A 97 -10.91 9.99 15.98
C GLY A 97 -10.87 11.42 16.53
N GLN A 98 -9.80 11.81 17.22
CA GLN A 98 -9.63 13.17 17.74
C GLN A 98 -9.17 14.19 16.68
N THR A 99 -8.54 13.75 15.59
CA THR A 99 -7.80 14.66 14.69
C THR A 99 -8.28 14.68 13.25
N PHE A 100 -9.06 13.69 12.79
CA PHE A 100 -9.42 13.53 11.37
C PHE A 100 -10.03 14.81 10.75
N ALA A 101 -10.97 15.45 11.46
CA ALA A 101 -11.67 16.63 10.99
C ALA A 101 -10.72 17.82 10.82
N GLN A 102 -9.85 18.08 11.81
CA GLN A 102 -8.85 19.14 11.77
C GLN A 102 -7.80 18.92 10.67
N ARG A 103 -7.51 17.65 10.35
CA ARG A 103 -6.61 17.27 9.26
C ARG A 103 -7.27 17.34 7.87
N GLY A 104 -8.58 17.55 7.83
CA GLY A 104 -9.38 17.69 6.61
C GLY A 104 -9.72 16.38 5.91
N ILE A 105 -9.69 15.26 6.64
CA ILE A 105 -10.07 13.94 6.10
C ILE A 105 -11.60 13.89 6.00
N ARG A 106 -12.12 13.61 4.79
CA ARG A 106 -13.56 13.61 4.48
C ARG A 106 -14.15 12.23 4.16
N SER A 107 -13.30 11.28 3.82
CA SER A 107 -13.62 9.86 3.69
C SER A 107 -12.34 9.05 3.83
N ILE A 108 -12.45 7.84 4.39
CA ILE A 108 -11.28 7.02 4.68
C ILE A 108 -11.55 5.53 4.50
N ALA A 109 -10.57 4.81 3.95
CA ALA A 109 -10.56 3.37 3.92
C ALA A 109 -9.44 2.82 4.79
N PHE A 110 -9.78 1.89 5.66
CA PHE A 110 -8.85 1.15 6.52
C PHE A 110 -8.67 -0.28 6.00
N PRO A 111 -7.46 -0.84 6.00
CA PRO A 111 -7.30 -2.29 5.98
C PRO A 111 -7.63 -2.83 7.38
N LEU A 112 -7.82 -4.14 7.50
CA LEU A 112 -7.88 -4.77 8.82
C LEU A 112 -6.52 -4.63 9.55
N LEU A 113 -6.48 -3.78 10.57
CA LEU A 113 -5.23 -3.33 11.17
C LEU A 113 -4.50 -4.46 11.92
N GLY A 114 -3.26 -4.75 11.53
CA GLY A 114 -2.41 -5.70 12.26
C GLY A 114 -2.88 -7.16 12.24
N ALA A 115 -3.88 -7.51 11.42
CA ALA A 115 -4.40 -8.87 11.31
C ALA A 115 -3.57 -9.76 10.35
N ASP A 116 -3.05 -9.21 9.25
CA ASP A 116 -2.22 -9.93 8.28
C ASP A 116 -0.83 -10.28 8.87
N ARG A 117 0.20 -9.50 8.59
CA ARG A 117 1.56 -9.71 9.12
C ARG A 117 1.76 -9.30 10.59
N GLY A 118 0.68 -9.00 11.29
CA GLY A 118 0.69 -8.61 12.70
C GLY A 118 0.21 -9.70 13.66
N GLY A 119 -0.49 -10.72 13.16
CA GLY A 119 -0.91 -11.89 13.94
C GLY A 119 -2.06 -11.64 14.93
N LEU A 120 -2.75 -10.50 14.84
CA LEU A 120 -3.94 -10.24 15.66
C LEU A 120 -5.15 -10.98 15.07
N ALA A 121 -6.05 -11.46 15.94
CA ALA A 121 -7.24 -12.16 15.51
C ALA A 121 -8.17 -11.24 14.68
N PRO A 122 -8.52 -11.59 13.43
CA PRO A 122 -9.31 -10.73 12.54
C PRO A 122 -10.62 -10.23 13.16
N GLU A 123 -11.39 -11.11 13.81
CA GLU A 123 -12.67 -10.77 14.43
C GLU A 123 -12.51 -9.77 15.59
N GLN A 124 -11.46 -9.94 16.40
CA GLN A 124 -11.15 -9.04 17.51
C GLN A 124 -10.77 -7.64 16.99
N VAL A 125 -9.94 -7.58 15.96
CA VAL A 125 -9.54 -6.32 15.31
C VAL A 125 -10.74 -5.63 14.67
N LEU A 126 -11.58 -6.38 13.95
CA LEU A 126 -12.76 -5.83 13.30
C LEU A 126 -13.72 -5.23 14.32
N THR A 127 -13.99 -5.94 15.40
CA THR A 127 -14.84 -5.48 16.50
C THR A 127 -14.27 -4.19 17.13
N LEU A 128 -12.97 -4.16 17.42
CA LEU A 128 -12.29 -2.98 17.94
C LEU A 128 -12.44 -1.78 16.99
N MET A 129 -12.16 -1.99 15.71
CA MET A 129 -12.24 -0.94 14.68
C MET A 129 -13.67 -0.41 14.55
N GLN A 130 -14.68 -1.29 14.43
CA GLN A 130 -16.07 -0.88 14.30
C GLN A 130 -16.54 -0.06 15.51
N ASN A 131 -16.21 -0.49 16.72
CA ASN A 131 -16.57 0.23 17.95
C ASN A 131 -15.90 1.61 18.01
N THR A 132 -14.61 1.69 17.67
CA THR A 132 -13.84 2.94 17.78
C THR A 132 -14.15 3.92 16.66
N LEU A 133 -14.44 3.43 15.46
CA LEU A 133 -14.71 4.25 14.27
C LEU A 133 -16.18 4.64 14.15
N LYS A 134 -17.11 4.02 14.90
CA LYS A 134 -18.53 4.38 14.87
C LYS A 134 -18.80 5.88 15.04
N PRO A 135 -18.23 6.59 16.04
CA PRO A 135 -18.41 8.04 16.16
C PRO A 135 -17.82 8.82 14.98
N VAL A 136 -16.74 8.32 14.36
CA VAL A 136 -16.15 8.95 13.17
C VAL A 136 -17.06 8.79 11.96
N ALA A 137 -17.69 7.62 11.82
CA ALA A 137 -18.62 7.32 10.73
C ALA A 137 -19.92 8.16 10.77
N GLU A 138 -20.20 8.82 11.90
CA GLU A 138 -21.25 9.84 11.99
C GLU A 138 -20.89 11.14 11.23
N HIS A 139 -19.60 11.34 10.92
CA HIS A 139 -19.04 12.57 10.35
C HIS A 139 -18.34 12.43 9.00
N ILE A 140 -17.91 11.22 8.61
CA ILE A 140 -17.31 10.91 7.30
C ILE A 140 -17.66 9.48 6.89
N ASP A 141 -17.54 9.17 5.60
CA ASP A 141 -17.65 7.78 5.16
C ASP A 141 -16.39 6.98 5.53
N VAL A 142 -16.61 5.79 6.10
CA VAL A 142 -15.56 4.91 6.60
C VAL A 142 -15.72 3.53 5.95
N GLU A 143 -14.66 3.05 5.29
CA GLU A 143 -14.60 1.70 4.73
C GLU A 143 -13.59 0.87 5.51
N ILE A 144 -13.93 -0.38 5.82
CA ILE A 144 -13.01 -1.36 6.42
C ILE A 144 -12.87 -2.53 5.45
N TYR A 145 -11.65 -2.70 4.92
CA TYR A 145 -11.33 -3.73 3.93
C TYR A 145 -10.87 -5.03 4.58
N LEU A 146 -11.61 -6.09 4.30
CA LEU A 146 -11.18 -7.48 4.44
C LEU A 146 -10.44 -7.87 3.16
N TYR A 147 -9.14 -8.11 3.28
CA TYR A 147 -8.25 -8.23 2.14
C TYR A 147 -8.59 -9.44 1.24
N ARG A 148 -8.73 -9.20 -0.06
CA ARG A 148 -8.84 -10.21 -1.11
C ARG A 148 -7.63 -10.15 -2.05
N PRO A 149 -6.80 -11.19 -2.14
CA PRO A 149 -5.61 -11.20 -2.98
C PRO A 149 -5.92 -11.34 -4.48
N ASP A 150 -7.11 -11.81 -4.82
CA ASP A 150 -7.58 -12.04 -6.20
C ASP A 150 -8.25 -10.80 -6.83
N VAL A 151 -8.41 -9.72 -6.06
CA VAL A 151 -8.99 -8.46 -6.56
C VAL A 151 -7.87 -7.53 -7.04
N SER A 152 -7.90 -7.20 -8.32
CA SER A 152 -6.98 -6.24 -8.94
C SER A 152 -7.47 -4.80 -8.82
N ASP A 153 -6.57 -3.86 -9.07
CA ASP A 153 -6.89 -2.45 -9.25
C ASP A 153 -6.42 -1.93 -10.61
N GLU A 154 -6.85 -0.71 -10.95
CA GLU A 154 -6.52 -0.07 -12.24
C GLU A 154 -5.01 0.09 -12.43
N LEU A 155 -4.25 0.27 -11.35
CA LEU A 155 -2.79 0.39 -11.42
C LEU A 155 -2.13 -0.92 -11.84
N PHE A 156 -2.49 -2.03 -11.21
CA PHE A 156 -1.95 -3.34 -11.61
C PHE A 156 -2.30 -3.67 -13.06
N GLY A 157 -3.54 -3.38 -13.49
CA GLY A 157 -3.97 -3.59 -14.88
C GLY A 157 -3.10 -2.84 -15.89
N ARG A 158 -2.86 -1.53 -15.66
CA ARG A 158 -1.98 -0.72 -16.51
C ARG A 158 -0.54 -1.22 -16.48
N PHE A 159 -0.02 -1.53 -15.29
CA PHE A 159 1.34 -2.06 -15.13
C PHE A 159 1.55 -3.36 -15.91
N ALA A 160 0.61 -4.31 -15.80
CA ALA A 160 0.66 -5.58 -16.51
C ALA A 160 0.60 -5.38 -18.04
N GLN A 161 -0.30 -4.52 -18.51
CA GLN A 161 -0.45 -4.20 -19.93
C GLN A 161 0.83 -3.58 -20.51
N GLN A 162 1.41 -2.58 -19.83
CA GLN A 162 2.64 -1.94 -20.27
C GLN A 162 3.80 -2.94 -20.28
N LEU A 163 3.95 -3.73 -19.22
CA LEU A 163 5.04 -4.69 -19.11
C LEU A 163 5.01 -5.77 -20.22
N GLN A 164 3.82 -6.16 -20.67
CA GLN A 164 3.64 -7.10 -21.79
C GLN A 164 4.03 -6.51 -23.15
N GLN A 165 3.96 -5.18 -23.30
CA GLN A 165 4.31 -4.50 -24.55
C GLN A 165 5.82 -4.25 -24.68
N LEU A 166 6.57 -4.36 -23.59
CA LEU A 166 8.00 -4.08 -23.57
C LEU A 166 8.83 -5.27 -24.08
N ASP A 167 9.82 -4.98 -24.91
CA ASP A 167 10.89 -5.92 -25.22
C ASP A 167 11.85 -6.05 -24.02
N ALA A 168 11.96 -7.26 -23.49
CA ALA A 168 12.82 -7.57 -22.35
C ALA A 168 14.31 -7.28 -22.64
N GLN A 169 14.76 -7.32 -23.89
CA GLN A 169 16.13 -6.93 -24.26
C GLN A 169 16.33 -5.42 -24.11
N GLN A 170 15.38 -4.60 -24.57
CA GLN A 170 15.44 -3.15 -24.41
C GLN A 170 15.37 -2.75 -22.94
N LEU A 171 14.47 -3.38 -22.19
CA LEU A 171 14.31 -3.12 -20.76
C LEU A 171 15.57 -3.49 -19.98
N LYS A 172 16.26 -4.59 -20.33
CA LYS A 172 17.58 -4.93 -19.78
C LYS A 172 18.61 -3.85 -20.04
N LEU A 173 18.66 -3.30 -21.25
CA LEU A 173 19.63 -2.23 -21.61
C LEU A 173 19.40 -0.96 -20.79
N GLN A 174 18.14 -0.59 -20.53
CA GLN A 174 17.79 0.63 -19.81
C GLN A 174 17.85 0.50 -18.29
N THR A 175 17.51 -0.68 -17.74
CA THR A 175 17.41 -0.89 -16.29
C THR A 175 18.61 -1.63 -15.69
N GLY A 176 19.40 -2.32 -16.51
CA GLY A 176 20.45 -3.24 -16.06
C GLY A 176 19.92 -4.54 -15.44
N ILE A 177 18.61 -4.77 -15.45
CA ILE A 177 17.99 -5.98 -14.88
C ILE A 177 18.23 -7.16 -15.83
N THR A 178 18.54 -8.32 -15.26
CA THR A 178 18.79 -9.52 -16.06
C THR A 178 17.54 -9.96 -16.81
N LEU A 179 17.73 -10.47 -18.03
CA LEU A 179 16.65 -10.95 -18.89
C LEU A 179 15.75 -11.96 -18.17
N LYS A 180 16.37 -12.93 -17.48
CA LYS A 180 15.66 -13.93 -16.67
C LYS A 180 14.67 -13.31 -15.68
N ARG A 181 15.06 -12.24 -14.98
CA ARG A 181 14.19 -11.57 -13.99
C ARG A 181 13.04 -10.85 -14.69
N LEU A 182 13.30 -10.18 -15.80
CA LEU A 182 12.27 -9.49 -16.58
C LEU A 182 11.24 -10.48 -17.13
N GLU A 183 11.72 -11.57 -17.75
CA GLU A 183 10.87 -12.65 -18.26
C GLU A 183 10.05 -13.30 -17.14
N THR A 184 10.63 -13.49 -15.94
CA THR A 184 9.91 -14.03 -14.79
C THR A 184 8.73 -13.14 -14.38
N ILE A 185 8.93 -11.82 -14.35
CA ILE A 185 7.84 -10.86 -14.01
C ILE A 185 6.81 -10.82 -15.15
N GLN A 186 7.24 -10.78 -16.41
CA GLN A 186 6.35 -10.80 -17.59
C GLN A 186 5.47 -12.06 -17.66
N GLN A 187 6.05 -13.23 -17.39
CA GLN A 187 5.32 -14.49 -17.31
C GLN A 187 4.34 -14.50 -16.14
N ALA A 188 4.74 -13.95 -14.98
CA ALA A 188 3.87 -13.86 -13.82
C ALA A 188 2.62 -13.01 -14.12
N VAL A 189 2.78 -11.79 -14.64
CA VAL A 189 1.63 -10.92 -14.96
C VAL A 189 0.73 -11.51 -16.04
N SER A 190 1.30 -12.24 -17.01
CA SER A 190 0.55 -12.90 -18.09
C SER A 190 -0.17 -14.18 -17.63
N SER A 191 0.20 -14.75 -16.49
CA SER A 191 -0.36 -16.02 -16.03
C SER A 191 -1.80 -15.93 -15.49
N GLY A 192 -2.30 -14.72 -15.23
CA GLY A 192 -3.60 -14.51 -14.58
C GLY A 192 -3.66 -14.92 -13.10
N ARG A 193 -2.54 -15.39 -12.51
CA ARG A 193 -2.46 -15.84 -11.11
C ARG A 193 -2.25 -14.71 -10.10
N TYR A 194 -1.87 -13.53 -10.59
CA TYR A 194 -1.54 -12.37 -9.77
C TYR A 194 -2.49 -11.23 -10.10
N ALA A 195 -2.91 -10.49 -9.09
CA ALA A 195 -3.83 -9.37 -9.22
C ALA A 195 -3.26 -8.06 -8.65
N GLN A 196 -2.13 -8.12 -7.93
CA GLN A 196 -1.55 -6.99 -7.22
C GLN A 196 -0.03 -7.01 -7.34
N ILE A 197 0.61 -5.83 -7.29
CA ILE A 197 2.03 -5.67 -7.62
C ILE A 197 2.90 -6.26 -6.51
N ASN A 198 2.51 -6.09 -5.24
CA ASN A 198 3.23 -6.62 -4.09
C ASN A 198 3.41 -8.14 -4.14
N GLN A 199 2.50 -8.88 -4.77
CA GLN A 199 2.57 -10.34 -4.91
C GLN A 199 3.75 -10.76 -5.80
N LEU A 200 4.22 -9.87 -6.69
CA LEU A 200 5.36 -10.13 -7.56
C LEU A 200 6.68 -10.10 -6.79
N ALA A 201 6.71 -9.53 -5.58
CA ALA A 201 7.89 -9.56 -4.71
C ALA A 201 8.17 -10.95 -4.13
N ASP A 202 7.19 -11.85 -4.13
CA ASP A 202 7.33 -13.23 -3.66
C ASP A 202 7.84 -14.17 -4.77
N LEU A 203 8.04 -13.65 -5.99
CA LEU A 203 8.57 -14.44 -7.11
C LEU A 203 10.02 -14.87 -6.86
N PRO A 204 10.37 -16.14 -7.12
CA PRO A 204 11.73 -16.63 -6.97
C PRO A 204 12.76 -15.80 -7.76
N GLY A 205 13.75 -15.24 -7.05
CA GLY A 205 14.83 -14.47 -7.66
C GLY A 205 14.50 -13.01 -8.01
N ILE A 206 13.28 -12.54 -7.70
CA ILE A 206 12.88 -11.14 -7.82
C ILE A 206 13.08 -10.45 -6.47
N GLY A 207 14.01 -9.50 -6.42
CA GLY A 207 14.21 -8.64 -5.25
C GLY A 207 13.34 -7.39 -5.30
N LEU A 208 13.08 -6.77 -4.15
CA LEU A 208 12.30 -5.53 -4.05
C LEU A 208 12.84 -4.42 -4.97
N LYS A 209 14.16 -4.20 -4.99
CA LYS A 209 14.77 -3.19 -5.88
C LYS A 209 14.50 -3.47 -7.37
N THR A 210 14.52 -4.74 -7.76
CA THR A 210 14.19 -5.14 -9.13
C THR A 210 12.73 -4.82 -9.44
N LEU A 211 11.81 -5.18 -8.55
CA LEU A 211 10.40 -4.86 -8.73
C LEU A 211 10.14 -3.35 -8.77
N GLU A 212 10.78 -2.57 -7.89
CA GLU A 212 10.70 -1.11 -7.88
C GLU A 212 11.16 -0.50 -9.20
N GLN A 213 12.32 -0.93 -9.72
CA GLN A 213 12.85 -0.44 -10.98
C GLN A 213 11.93 -0.75 -12.16
N VAL A 214 11.41 -1.98 -12.25
CA VAL A 214 10.46 -2.37 -13.31
C VAL A 214 9.16 -1.57 -13.19
N PHE A 215 8.63 -1.43 -11.98
CA PHE A 215 7.41 -0.68 -11.74
C PHE A 215 7.56 0.81 -12.10
N GLN A 216 8.64 1.45 -11.65
CA GLN A 216 8.95 2.84 -11.98
C GLN A 216 9.12 3.05 -13.48
N PHE A 217 9.76 2.10 -14.16
CA PHE A 217 9.92 2.15 -15.61
C PHE A 217 8.56 2.13 -16.33
N CYS A 218 7.66 1.21 -15.98
CA CYS A 218 6.32 1.16 -16.58
C CYS A 218 5.51 2.43 -16.31
N GLN A 219 5.70 3.07 -15.15
CA GLN A 219 4.96 4.28 -14.78
C GLN A 219 5.42 5.55 -15.53
N GLN A 220 6.56 5.52 -16.22
CA GLN A 220 6.98 6.64 -17.06
C GLN A 220 6.07 6.69 -18.31
N PRO A 221 5.74 7.90 -18.82
CA PRO A 221 5.10 7.99 -20.12
C PRO A 221 5.97 7.25 -21.15
N PRO A 222 5.37 6.52 -22.11
CA PRO A 222 6.16 5.94 -23.19
C PRO A 222 7.00 7.05 -23.81
N PRO A 223 8.30 6.81 -24.10
CA PRO A 223 9.17 7.85 -24.63
C PRO A 223 8.49 8.57 -25.80
N GLU A 224 8.48 9.90 -25.78
CA GLU A 224 7.75 10.78 -26.71
C GLU A 224 8.14 10.64 -28.20
N ASN A 225 8.96 9.66 -28.57
CA ASN A 225 9.41 9.46 -29.94
C ASN A 225 9.31 8.00 -30.38
N ILE A 226 8.09 7.55 -30.69
CA ILE A 226 7.83 6.78 -31.91
C ILE A 226 6.52 7.31 -32.51
N SER A 227 6.61 8.49 -33.12
CA SER A 227 5.70 8.85 -34.21
C SER A 227 6.01 7.92 -35.38
N LEU A 228 5.18 6.90 -35.60
CA LEU A 228 5.04 6.29 -36.92
C LEU A 228 3.71 6.76 -37.52
N PHE A 229 3.69 8.02 -37.92
CA PHE A 229 2.95 8.57 -39.05
C PHE A 229 3.82 9.67 -39.68
#